data_AF-A0A3S4GN69-F1
#
_entry.id   AF-A0A3S4GN69-F1
#
_cell.length_a   1.000
_cell.length_b   1.000
_cell.length_c   1.000
_cell.angle_alpha   90.00
_cell.angle_beta   90.00
_cell.angle_gamma   90.00
#
_symmetry.space_group_name_H-M   'P 1'
#
loop_
_entity.id
_entity.type
_entity.pdbx_description
1 polymer ?
#
loop_
_entity_poly.entity_id
_entity_poly.type
_entity_poly.pdbx_seq_one_letter_code
_entity_poly.pdbx_strand_id
1 'polypeptide(L)' 'MCVHLGLRESHRQAQLTMLAGWVNALPESEPVLVAGDFNDWRQKAGPPLNAAGLEEIFTRATVDRRALSR' A
#
# COMPACT_ATOMS: atom_id res chain seq x y z
N MET A 1 3.43 7.71 4.62
CA MET A 1 4.15 6.81 5.54
C MET A 1 5.22 6.04 4.77
N CYS A 2 6.46 6.04 5.27
CA CYS A 2 7.54 5.21 4.72
C CYS A 2 7.66 3.92 5.55
N VAL A 3 7.78 2.75 4.91
CA VAL A 3 7.84 1.44 5.60
C VAL A 3 9.07 0.63 5.18
N HIS A 4 9.56 -0.19 6.11
CA HIS A 4 10.52 -1.25 5.85
C HIS A 4 10.12 -2.47 6.69
N LEU A 5 9.44 -3.44 6.07
CA LEU A 5 8.90 -4.60 6.79
C LEU A 5 9.94 -5.71 6.94
N GLY A 6 9.74 -6.57 7.94
CA GLY A 6 10.65 -7.64 8.27
C GLY A 6 10.73 -8.72 7.17
N LEU A 7 11.93 -9.29 7.02
CA LEU A 7 12.17 -10.39 6.09
C LEU A 7 11.42 -11.68 6.50
N ARG A 8 11.27 -11.90 7.81
CA ARG A 8 10.54 -13.05 8.36
C ARG A 8 9.04 -12.85 8.21
N GLU A 9 8.36 -13.83 7.61
CA GLU A 9 6.90 -13.81 7.35
C GLU A 9 6.09 -13.44 8.59
N SER A 10 6.33 -14.09 9.74
CA SER A 10 5.58 -13.82 10.96
C SER A 10 5.69 -12.37 11.43
N HIS A 11 6.87 -11.78 11.31
CA HIS A 11 7.09 -10.37 11.67
C HIS A 11 6.40 -9.45 10.66
N ARG A 12 6.53 -9.73 9.36
CA ARG A 12 5.87 -8.94 8.31
C ARG A 12 4.36 -8.93 8.48
N GLN A 13 3.73 -10.07 8.77
CA GLN A 13 2.30 -10.15 9.00
C GLN A 13 1.87 -9.30 10.20
N ALA A 14 2.60 -9.37 11.32
CA ALA A 14 2.30 -8.52 12.48
C ALA A 14 2.43 -7.03 12.15
N GLN A 15 3.45 -6.64 11.40
CA GLN A 15 3.65 -5.25 10.99
C GLN A 15 2.57 -4.76 9.99
N LEU A 16 2.11 -5.63 9.08
CA LEU A 16 0.99 -5.31 8.19
C LEU A 16 -0.30 -5.05 8.98
N THR A 17 -0.57 -5.87 10.00
CA THR A 17 -1.72 -5.63 10.91
C THR A 17 -1.59 -4.30 11.64
N MET A 18 -0.39 -3.96 12.15
CA MET A 18 -0.17 -2.67 12.80
C MET A 18 -0.34 -1.49 11.85
N LEU A 19 0.21 -1.60 10.64
CA LEU A 19 0.09 -0.60 9.59
C LEU A 19 -1.37 -0.35 9.21
N ALA A 20 -2.16 -1.41 9.02
CA ALA A 20 -3.60 -1.32 8.77
C ALA A 20 -4.33 -0.59 9.92
N GLY A 21 -3.98 -0.90 11.17
CA GLY A 21 -4.52 -0.20 12.34
C GLY A 21 -4.17 1.30 12.36
N TRP A 22 -2.96 1.68 11.96
CA TRP A 22 -2.56 3.08 11.87
C TRP A 22 -3.27 3.83 10.75
N VAL A 23 -3.43 3.20 9.58
CA VAL A 23 -4.13 3.81 8.45
C VAL A 23 -5.60 4.06 8.80
N ASN A 24 -6.27 3.08 9.42
CA ASN A 24 -7.66 3.21 9.86
C ASN A 24 -7.87 4.25 10.97
N ALA A 25 -6.80 4.68 11.65
CA ALA A 25 -6.88 5.70 12.69
C ALA A 25 -6.74 7.13 12.13
N LEU A 26 -6.38 7.29 10.86
CA LEU A 26 -6.30 8.60 10.21
C LEU A 26 -7.71 9.15 9.92
N PRO A 27 -7.91 10.47 9.98
CA PRO A 27 -9.17 11.08 9.54
C PRO A 27 -9.42 10.80 8.05
N GLU A 28 -10.66 10.49 7.67
CA GLU A 28 -11.03 10.22 6.26
C GLU A 28 -10.71 11.38 5.30
N SER A 29 -10.65 12.61 5.81
CA SER A 29 -10.32 13.81 5.04
C SER A 29 -8.83 13.94 4.70
N GLU A 30 -7.97 13.08 5.25
CA GLU A 30 -6.51 13.15 5.10
C GLU A 30 -5.99 11.93 4.34
N PRO A 31 -5.82 12.02 3.01
CA PRO A 31 -5.32 10.90 2.23
C PRO A 31 -3.87 10.56 2.60
N VAL A 32 -3.57 9.27 2.71
CA VAL A 32 -2.23 8.78 3.03
C VAL A 32 -1.62 7.98 1.88
N LEU A 33 -0.37 8.28 1.56
CA LEU A 33 0.47 7.43 0.70
C LEU A 33 1.35 6.54 1.57
N VAL A 34 1.27 5.23 1.40
CA VAL A 34 2.20 4.28 2.04
C VAL A 34 3.15 3.75 0.98
N ALA A 35 4.45 3.90 1.21
CA ALA A 35 5.49 3.46 0.28
C ALA A 35 6.73 2.97 1.05
N GLY A 36 7.56 2.18 0.39
CA GLY A 36 8.79 1.64 0.98
C GLY A 36 8.98 0.17 0.63
N ASP A 37 9.80 -0.51 1.41
CA ASP A 37 10.10 -1.92 1.18
C ASP A 37 9.19 -2.80 2.04
N PHE A 38 8.22 -3.43 1.41
CA PHE A 38 7.27 -4.33 2.08
C PHE A 38 7.86 -5.72 2.32
N ASN A 39 9.01 -6.07 1.73
CA ASN A 39 9.59 -7.41 1.79
C ASN A 39 8.57 -8.55 1.50
N ASP A 40 7.61 -8.27 0.62
CA ASP A 40 6.46 -9.11 0.36
C ASP A 40 6.56 -9.86 -0.96
N TRP A 41 7.66 -10.60 -1.12
CA TRP A 41 7.91 -11.48 -2.28
C TRP A 41 6.82 -12.52 -2.55
N ARG A 42 5.94 -12.78 -1.58
CA ARG A 42 4.79 -13.70 -1.69
C ARG A 42 3.45 -13.00 -1.94
N GLN A 43 3.45 -11.68 -2.11
CA GLN A 43 2.26 -10.87 -2.41
C GLN A 43 1.10 -11.05 -1.40
N LYS A 44 1.42 -11.12 -0.11
CA LYS A 44 0.45 -11.28 0.99
C LYS A 44 0.06 -9.95 1.66
N ALA A 45 0.66 -8.84 1.28
CA ALA A 45 0.34 -7.51 1.82
C ALA A 45 -0.97 -6.95 1.28
N GLY A 46 -1.41 -7.35 0.08
CA GLY A 46 -2.62 -6.84 -0.55
C GLY A 46 -3.89 -7.00 0.31
N PRO A 47 -4.31 -8.23 0.68
CA PRO A 47 -5.55 -8.43 1.42
C PRO A 47 -5.68 -7.62 2.72
N PRO A 48 -4.68 -7.58 3.63
CA PRO A 48 -4.79 -6.78 4.86
C PRO A 48 -4.79 -5.27 4.61
N LEU A 49 -4.08 -4.77 3.60
CA LEU A 49 -4.04 -3.33 3.28
C LEU A 49 -5.32 -2.87 2.57
N ASN A 50 -5.86 -3.70 1.67
CA ASN A 50 -7.15 -3.44 1.02
C ASN A 50 -8.29 -3.37 2.05
N ALA A 51 -8.27 -4.24 3.06
CA ALA A 51 -9.22 -4.19 4.16
C ALA A 51 -9.10 -2.90 5.01
N ALA A 52 -7.96 -2.22 4.95
CA ALA A 52 -7.73 -0.91 5.58
C ALA A 52 -7.99 0.27 4.64
N GLY A 53 -8.64 0.05 3.50
CA GLY A 53 -8.97 1.10 2.53
C GLY A 53 -7.78 1.60 1.70
N LEU A 54 -6.62 0.94 1.77
CA LEU A 54 -5.52 1.24 0.86
C LEU A 54 -5.74 0.55 -0.49
N GLU A 55 -5.46 1.27 -1.57
CA GLU A 55 -5.46 0.73 -2.92
C GLU A 55 -4.02 0.65 -3.46
N GLU A 56 -3.67 -0.47 -4.07
CA GLU A 56 -2.37 -0.63 -4.73
C GLU A 56 -2.29 0.23 -6.00
N ILE A 57 -1.30 1.12 -6.09
CA ILE A 57 -1.21 2.14 -7.17
C ILE A 57 -0.52 1.60 -8.45
N PHE A 58 0.10 0.41 -8.41
CA PHE A 58 0.89 -0.15 -9.52
C PHE A 58 0.08 -0.52 -10.78
N THR A 59 -1.24 -0.32 -10.79
CA THR A 59 -2.13 -0.58 -11.92
C THR A 59 -2.69 0.67 -12.60
N ARG A 60 -2.42 1.89 -12.10
CA ARG A 60 -3.02 3.12 -12.66
C ARG A 60 -2.06 3.95 -13.52
N ALA A 61 -1.38 3.30 -14.46
CA ALA A 61 -0.78 3.97 -15.60
C ALA A 61 -1.81 4.06 -16.74
N THR A 62 -2.84 4.91 -16.61
CA THR A 62 -3.57 5.39 -17.79
C THR A 62 -2.65 6.34 -18.53
N VAL A 63 -1.87 5.80 -19.47
CA VAL A 63 -1.26 6.61 -20.53
C VAL A 63 -2.41 7.11 -21.39
N ASP A 64 -2.81 8.37 -21.21
CA ASP A 64 -3.68 9.04 -22.16
C ASP A 64 -2.90 9.25 -23.46
N ARG A 65 -3.10 8.34 -24.42
CA ARG A 65 -2.49 8.39 -25.76
C ARG A 65 -3.12 9.45 -26.67
N ARG A 66 -4.08 10.26 -26.22
CA ARG A 66 -4.76 11.26 -27.08
C ARG A 66 -4.11 12.65 -27.12
N ALA A 67 -3.05 12.91 -26.34
CA ALA A 67 -2.43 14.24 -26.28
C ALA A 67 -1.27 14.49 -27.28
N LEU A 68 -0.88 13.51 -28.11
CA LEU A 68 0.27 13.63 -29.05
C LEU A 68 -0.12 13.79 -30.53
N SER A 69 -1.35 14.20 -30.83
CA SER A 69 -1.75 14.60 -32.18
C SER A 69 -2.38 15.98 -32.16
N ARG A 70 -1.55 17.02 -31.99
CA ARG A 70 -1.74 18.36 -32.55
C ARG A 70 -0.39 18.97 -32.88
#